data_AF-A0A7J4QF17-F1
#
_entry.id   AF-A0A7J4QF17-F1
#
_cell.length_a   1.000
_cell.length_b   1.000
_cell.length_c   1.000
_cell.angle_alpha   90.00
_cell.angle_beta   90.00
_cell.angle_gamma   90.00
#
_symmetry.space_group_name_H-M   'P 1'
#
loop_
_entity.id
_entity.type
_entity.pdbx_description
1 polymer ?
#
loop_
_entity_poly.entity_id
_entity_poly.type
_entity_poly.pdbx_seq_one_letter_code
_entity_poly.pdbx_strand_id
1 'polypeptide(L)'
;MAKRRTFNREFKLEILRQLNTKSVVEIAKENNIHPKIIYKWKDEFEKNHGRAFAGHGKICKLEAELAQSQRLVGKLYAQVDFLKKASEMLKARLAEERVKRS
;
A
#
# COMPACT_ATOMS: atom_id res chain seq x y z
N MET A 1 12.97 14.92 30.40
CA MET A 1 12.36 13.74 29.73
C MET A 1 13.45 12.95 29.04
N ALA A 2 13.56 11.63 29.26
CA ALA A 2 14.59 10.83 28.60
C ALA A 2 14.31 10.70 27.09
N LYS A 3 15.29 11.04 26.25
CA LYS A 3 15.19 10.94 24.79
C LYS A 3 15.07 9.46 24.40
N ARG A 4 13.92 9.04 23.88
CA ARG A 4 13.72 7.66 23.40
C ARG A 4 14.69 7.39 22.25
N ARG A 5 15.46 6.30 22.37
CA ARG A 5 16.36 5.83 21.30
C ARG A 5 15.53 5.47 20.07
N THR A 6 15.82 6.12 18.95
CA THR A 6 15.19 5.86 17.65
C THR A 6 16.12 5.03 16.78
N PHE A 7 15.54 4.12 16.01
CA PHE A 7 16.25 3.27 15.06
C PHE A 7 15.64 3.47 13.68
N ASN A 8 16.48 3.66 12.66
CA ASN A 8 16.02 3.79 11.28
C ASN A 8 15.53 2.44 10.74
N ARG A 9 14.86 2.44 9.58
CA ARG A 9 14.30 1.22 8.98
C ARG A 9 15.39 0.23 8.56
N GLU A 10 16.46 0.71 7.95
CA GLU A 10 17.58 -0.12 7.46
C GLU A 10 18.21 -0.92 8.60
N PHE A 11 18.46 -0.27 9.72
CA PHE A 11 19.02 -0.91 10.89
C PHE A 11 18.11 -2.01 11.45
N LYS A 12 16.80 -1.75 11.54
CA LYS A 12 15.84 -2.78 11.97
C LYS A 12 15.81 -3.98 11.04
N LEU A 13 15.90 -3.76 9.72
CA LEU A 13 15.94 -4.83 8.74
C LEU A 13 17.22 -5.65 8.82
N GLU A 14 18.37 -5.00 9.02
CA GLU A 14 19.65 -5.68 9.20
C GLU A 14 19.64 -6.58 10.44
N ILE A 15 19.10 -6.09 11.56
CA ILE A 15 18.91 -6.88 12.78
C ILE A 15 18.01 -8.11 12.52
N LEU A 16 16.94 -7.95 11.75
CA LEU A 16 16.08 -9.09 11.38
C LEU A 16 16.76 -10.06 10.43
N ARG A 17 17.64 -9.60 9.54
CA ARG A 17 18.43 -10.45 8.64
C ARG A 17 19.41 -11.32 9.43
N GLN A 18 20.01 -10.75 10.47
CA GLN A 18 20.93 -11.46 11.37
C GLN A 18 20.24 -12.53 12.23
N LEU A 19 18.93 -12.43 12.47
CA LEU A 19 18.17 -13.48 13.17
C LEU A 19 18.14 -14.82 12.44
N ASN A 20 18.47 -14.86 11.15
CA ASN A 20 18.59 -16.11 10.41
C ASN A 20 19.87 -16.88 10.74
N THR A 21 20.88 -16.23 11.31
CA THR A 21 22.20 -16.82 11.56
C THR A 21 22.63 -16.76 13.02
N LYS A 22 22.12 -15.81 13.80
CA LYS A 22 22.45 -15.59 15.22
C LYS A 22 21.20 -15.59 16.11
N SER A 23 21.39 -15.86 17.39
CA SER A 23 20.31 -15.80 18.38
C SER A 23 19.95 -14.36 18.76
N VAL A 24 18.71 -14.15 19.24
CA VAL A 24 18.24 -12.84 19.72
C VAL A 24 19.13 -12.27 20.83
N VAL A 25 19.66 -13.14 21.70
CA VAL A 25 20.48 -12.75 22.85
C VAL A 25 21.84 -12.23 22.43
N GLU A 26 22.47 -12.86 21.43
CA GLU A 26 23.76 -12.41 20.87
C GLU A 26 23.60 -11.06 20.18
N ILE A 27 22.61 -10.93 19.29
CA ILE A 27 22.34 -9.69 18.55
C ILE A 27 22.00 -8.54 19.52
N ALA A 28 21.23 -8.83 20.57
CA ALA A 28 20.89 -7.87 21.63
C ALA A 28 22.13 -7.34 22.35
N LYS A 29 23.07 -8.24 22.70
CA LYS A 29 24.33 -7.86 23.36
C LYS A 29 25.22 -7.05 22.42
N GLU A 30 25.44 -7.51 21.19
CA GLU A 30 26.29 -6.85 20.19
C GLU A 30 25.83 -5.42 19.87
N ASN A 31 24.51 -5.23 19.72
CA ASN A 31 23.94 -3.94 19.31
C ASN A 31 23.50 -3.07 20.50
N ASN A 32 23.65 -3.59 21.73
CA ASN A 32 23.18 -2.96 22.97
C ASN A 32 21.68 -2.60 22.87
N ILE A 33 20.85 -3.58 22.52
CA ILE A 33 19.41 -3.47 22.35
C ILE A 33 18.72 -4.47 23.26
N HIS A 34 17.65 -4.05 23.93
CA HIS A 34 16.87 -4.97 24.75
C HIS A 34 16.17 -6.04 23.86
N PRO A 35 16.29 -7.36 24.15
CA PRO A 35 15.74 -8.45 23.33
C PRO A 35 14.26 -8.28 22.96
N LYS A 36 13.45 -7.77 23.90
CA LYS A 36 12.02 -7.43 23.68
C LYS A 36 11.77 -6.51 22.48
N ILE A 37 12.69 -5.59 22.19
CA ILE A 37 12.57 -4.68 21.03
C ILE A 37 12.76 -5.46 19.72
N ILE A 38 13.69 -6.41 19.71
CA ILE A 38 13.96 -7.27 18.55
C ILE A 38 12.74 -8.17 18.26
N TYR A 39 12.14 -8.78 19.30
CA TYR A 39 10.90 -9.53 19.15
C TYR A 39 9.75 -8.68 18.61
N LYS A 40 9.63 -7.43 19.06
CA LYS A 40 8.64 -6.49 18.52
C LYS A 40 8.88 -6.18 17.05
N TRP A 41 10.14 -6.01 16.62
CA TRP A 41 10.46 -5.79 15.21
C TRP A 41 10.18 -7.03 14.36
N LYS A 42 10.42 -8.23 14.90
CA LYS A 42 10.09 -9.50 14.23
C LYS A 42 8.58 -9.60 13.97
N ASP A 43 7.76 -9.37 14.99
CA ASP A 43 6.30 -9.37 14.87
C ASP A 43 5.79 -8.27 13.90
N GLU A 44 6.36 -7.06 13.96
CA GLU A 44 6.03 -5.98 13.01
C GLU A 44 6.39 -6.35 11.56
N PHE A 45 7.49 -7.08 11.37
CA PHE A 45 7.92 -7.56 10.06
C PHE A 45 7.08 -8.71 9.53
N GLU A 46 6.72 -9.69 10.38
CA GLU A 46 5.83 -10.79 10.02
C GLU A 46 4.43 -10.30 9.60
N LYS A 47 3.90 -9.29 10.29
CA LYS A 47 2.61 -8.69 9.94
C LYS A 47 2.61 -7.92 8.62
N ASN A 48 3.77 -7.38 8.21
CA ASN A 48 3.86 -6.49 7.06
C ASN A 48 5.23 -6.59 6.35
N HIS A 49 5.59 -7.77 5.86
CA HIS A 49 6.91 -8.07 5.30
C HIS A 49 7.46 -7.01 4.32
N GLY A 50 6.62 -6.51 3.40
CA GLY A 50 7.03 -5.50 2.42
C GLY A 50 7.03 -4.05 2.94
N ARG A 51 6.28 -3.76 4.01
CA ARG A 51 5.99 -2.38 4.48
C ARG A 51 6.41 -2.11 5.91
N ALA A 52 7.05 -3.06 6.57
CA ALA A 52 7.51 -2.95 7.95
C ALA A 52 8.38 -1.70 8.14
N PHE A 53 8.22 -1.06 9.31
CA PHE A 53 9.00 0.10 9.74
C PHE A 53 8.82 1.39 8.92
N ALA A 54 7.83 1.47 8.01
CA ALA A 54 7.52 2.70 7.28
C ALA A 54 6.99 3.83 8.18
N GLY A 55 6.57 3.51 9.41
CA GLY A 55 5.94 4.43 10.34
C GLY A 55 4.47 4.64 10.00
N HIS A 56 3.61 4.79 11.03
CA HIS A 56 2.16 4.88 10.84
C HIS A 56 1.77 6.04 9.90
N GLY A 57 2.47 7.18 9.98
CA GLY A 57 2.19 8.33 9.11
C GLY A 57 2.45 8.12 7.61
N LYS A 58 3.37 7.23 7.22
CA LYS A 58 3.58 6.91 5.78
C LYS A 58 2.56 5.91 5.26
N ILE A 59 2.16 4.95 6.09
CA ILE A 59 1.13 3.95 5.74
C ILE A 59 -0.21 4.66 5.51
N CYS A 60 -0.61 5.56 6.40
CA CYS A 60 -1.87 6.30 6.26
C CYS A 60 -1.91 7.19 5.00
N LYS A 61 -0.78 7.78 4.58
CA LYS A 61 -0.72 8.56 3.32
C LYS A 61 -0.92 7.67 2.10
N LEU A 62 -0.25 6.52 2.06
CA LEU A 62 -0.39 5.56 0.96
C LEU A 62 -1.82 4.98 0.89
N GLU A 63 -2.45 4.71 2.03
CA GLU A 63 -3.85 4.28 2.09
C GLU A 63 -4.80 5.36 1.57
N ALA A 64 -4.55 6.63 1.91
CA ALA A 64 -5.32 7.76 1.40
C ALA A 64 -5.16 7.92 -0.12
N GLU A 65 -3.94 7.83 -0.64
CA GLU A 65 -3.64 7.88 -2.09
C GLU A 65 -4.28 6.70 -2.83
N LEU A 66 -4.26 5.50 -2.24
CA LEU A 66 -4.92 4.32 -2.79
C LEU A 66 -6.44 4.52 -2.87
N ALA A 67 -7.06 5.02 -1.79
CA ALA A 67 -8.49 5.29 -1.75
C ALA A 67 -8.89 6.37 -2.79
N GLN A 68 -8.09 7.40 -2.97
CA GLN A 68 -8.30 8.41 -4.02
C GLN A 68 -8.22 7.80 -5.42
N SER A 69 -7.20 6.96 -5.65
CA SER A 69 -7.00 6.28 -6.93
C SER A 69 -8.18 5.37 -7.27
N GLN A 70 -8.67 4.58 -6.30
CA GLN A 70 -9.84 3.72 -6.48
C GLN A 70 -11.10 4.51 -6.84
N ARG A 71 -11.33 5.67 -6.19
CA ARG A 71 -12.45 6.56 -6.54
C ARG A 71 -12.33 7.09 -7.97
N LEU A 72 -11.13 7.49 -8.39
CA LEU A 72 -10.91 8.00 -9.74
C LEU A 72 -11.15 6.91 -10.79
N VAL A 73 -10.65 5.70 -10.56
CA VAL A 73 -10.90 4.54 -11.41
C VAL A 73 -12.40 4.29 -11.55
N GLY A 74 -13.16 4.26 -10.44
CA GLY A 74 -14.61 4.09 -10.48
C GLY A 74 -15.32 5.18 -11.31
N LYS A 75 -14.90 6.44 -11.15
CA LYS A 75 -15.43 7.56 -11.95
C LYS A 75 -15.15 7.39 -13.44
N LEU A 76 -13.93 6.97 -13.81
CA LEU A 76 -13.55 6.76 -15.20
C LEU A 76 -14.34 5.60 -15.82
N TYR A 77 -14.51 4.48 -15.11
CA TYR A 77 -15.36 3.38 -15.58
C TYR A 77 -16.79 3.84 -15.84
N ALA A 78 -17.40 4.58 -14.92
CA ALA A 78 -18.75 5.12 -15.09
C ALA A 78 -18.85 6.06 -16.31
N GLN A 79 -17.84 6.90 -16.55
CA GLN A 79 -17.79 7.76 -17.73
C GLN A 79 -17.68 6.96 -19.04
N VAL A 80 -16.81 5.94 -19.07
CA VAL A 80 -16.66 5.06 -20.24
C VAL A 80 -17.98 4.35 -20.55
N ASP A 81 -18.65 3.80 -19.55
CA ASP A 81 -19.92 3.10 -19.74
C ASP A 81 -21.03 4.05 -20.22
N PHE A 82 -21.08 5.27 -19.66
CA PHE A 82 -22.01 6.30 -20.12
C PHE A 82 -21.76 6.67 -21.59
N LEU A 83 -20.51 6.93 -21.97
CA LEU A 83 -20.15 7.30 -23.34
C LEU A 83 -20.44 6.17 -24.34
N LYS A 84 -20.18 4.92 -23.98
CA LYS A 84 -20.54 3.76 -24.79
C LYS A 84 -22.04 3.70 -25.03
N LYS A 85 -22.86 3.80 -23.98
CA LYS A 85 -24.33 3.81 -24.10
C LYS A 85 -24.81 4.96 -24.98
N ALA A 86 -24.28 6.16 -24.79
CA ALA A 86 -24.61 7.32 -25.61
C ALA A 86 -24.27 7.09 -27.10
N SER A 87 -23.09 6.51 -27.38
CA SER A 87 -22.68 6.17 -28.74
C SER A 87 -23.63 5.17 -29.40
N GLU A 88 -24.00 4.09 -28.71
CA GLU A 88 -24.93 3.09 -29.23
C GLU A 88 -26.33 3.67 -29.48
N MET A 89 -26.84 4.52 -28.56
CA MET A 89 -28.11 5.22 -28.78
C MET A 89 -28.09 6.11 -30.02
N LEU A 90 -26.98 6.85 -30.24
CA LEU A 90 -26.83 7.70 -31.42
C LEU A 90 -26.75 6.88 -32.71
N LYS A 91 -26.04 5.75 -32.70
CA LYS A 91 -25.98 4.83 -33.85
C LYS A 91 -27.35 4.26 -34.17
N ALA A 92 -28.11 3.82 -33.16
CA ALA A 92 -29.46 3.30 -33.33
C ALA A 92 -30.38 4.36 -33.97
N ARG A 93 -30.37 5.60 -33.45
CA ARG A 93 -31.15 6.70 -34.02
C ARG A 93 -30.78 7.01 -35.47
N LEU A 94 -29.49 6.99 -35.81
CA LEU A 94 -29.03 7.19 -37.19
C LEU A 94 -29.54 6.08 -38.12
N ALA A 95 -29.59 4.84 -37.65
CA ALA A 95 -30.13 3.72 -38.42
C ALA A 95 -31.64 3.88 -38.68
N GLU A 96 -32.41 4.29 -37.66
CA GLU A 96 -33.86 4.58 -37.80
C GLU A 96 -34.13 5.70 -38.80
N GLU A 97 -33.35 6.78 -38.78
CA GLU A 97 -33.50 7.89 -39.73
C GLU A 97 -33.16 7.48 -41.17
N ARG A 98 -32.24 6.53 -41.37
CA ARG A 98 -31.92 5.98 -42.70
C ARG A 98 -33.08 5.16 -43.26
N VAL A 99 -33.68 4.30 -42.45
CA VAL A 99 -34.84 3.48 -42.85
C VAL A 99 -36.07 4.34 -43.16
N LYS A 100 -36.29 5.44 -42.42
CA LYS A 100 -37.42 6.35 -42.69
C LYS A 100 -37.27 7.17 -43.98
N ARG A 101 -36.05 7.31 -44.50
CA ARG A 101 -35.75 8.10 -45.71
C ARG A 101 -35.68 7.27 -46.99
N SER A 102 -35.67 5.94 -46.88
CA SER A 102 -35.75 4.98 -48.00
C SER A 102 -37.19 4.58 -48.29
#